data_AF-A0A3B9X6P1-F1
#
_entry.id   AF-A0A3B9X6P1-F1
#
_cell.length_a   1.000
_cell.length_b   1.000
_cell.length_c   1.000
_cell.angle_alpha   90.00
_cell.angle_beta   90.00
_cell.angle_gamma   90.00
#
_symmetry.space_group_name_H-M   'P 1'
#
loop_
_entity.id
_entity.type
_entity.pdbx_description
1 polymer ?
#
loop_
_entity_poly.entity_id
_entity_poly.type
_entity_poly.pdbx_seq_one_letter_code
_entity_poly.pdbx_strand_id
1 'polypeptide(L)'
;MPALAVIDPIAILPDFGAISNIDVKKQQFFDYLEDYVDSENQRLINLREDLLSLADMSQNDVAFSQRETRWLLKVAETYELDSANFSDVELLEELVLRVDVLPPSLVLAQAANESAWGTSRFALEGNNLFGQWCFEEGCGIVPRRRSRGATHEVKRFDSVAGSISAYFNNINTNQSYKYLRELRADMRE
;
A
#
# COMPACT_ATOMS: atom_id res chain seq x y z
N MET A 1 -17.83 24.83 -13.86
CA MET A 1 -17.81 24.32 -12.48
C MET A 1 -16.41 24.52 -11.95
N PRO A 2 -16.20 25.20 -10.80
CA PRO A 2 -14.85 25.33 -10.26
C PRO A 2 -14.39 23.93 -9.79
N ALA A 3 -13.16 23.58 -10.13
CA ALA A 3 -12.53 22.37 -9.62
C ALA A 3 -12.48 22.45 -8.08
N LEU A 4 -12.96 21.41 -7.41
CA LEU A 4 -12.76 21.26 -5.97
C LEU A 4 -11.24 21.23 -5.73
N ALA A 5 -10.74 22.18 -4.95
CA ALA A 5 -9.37 22.15 -4.48
C ALA A 5 -9.20 20.90 -3.63
N VAL A 6 -8.44 19.93 -4.13
CA VAL A 6 -7.92 18.84 -3.32
C VAL A 6 -6.91 19.49 -2.39
N ILE A 7 -7.28 19.67 -1.13
CA ILE A 7 -6.31 20.02 -0.10
C ILE A 7 -5.61 18.71 0.23
N ASP A 8 -4.41 18.52 -0.30
CA ASP A 8 -3.57 17.41 0.13
C ASP A 8 -3.34 17.54 1.64
N PRO A 9 -3.68 16.53 2.46
CA PRO A 9 -3.38 16.59 3.87
C PRO A 9 -1.86 16.56 4.01
N ILE A 10 -1.28 17.70 4.39
CA ILE A 10 0.06 17.77 4.95
C ILE A 10 -0.02 17.07 6.32
N ALA A 11 0.02 15.74 6.30
CA ALA A 11 0.27 14.95 7.48
C ALA A 11 1.74 15.19 7.85
N ILE A 12 1.97 16.16 8.72
CA ILE A 12 3.28 16.36 9.37
C ILE A 12 3.47 15.15 10.28
N LEU A 13 4.38 14.24 9.92
CA LEU A 13 4.79 13.16 10.81
C LEU A 13 5.18 13.79 12.16
N PRO A 14 4.55 13.40 13.28
CA PRO A 14 4.87 13.97 14.58
C PRO A 14 6.36 13.81 14.89
N ASP A 15 6.94 14.78 15.60
CA ASP A 15 8.30 14.65 16.10
C ASP A 15 8.35 13.68 17.28
N PHE A 16 8.27 12.38 16.96
CA PHE A 16 8.42 11.30 17.93
C PHE A 16 9.81 11.29 18.58
N GLY A 17 10.79 12.01 18.01
CA GLY A 17 12.13 12.17 18.58
C GLY A 17 12.16 13.10 19.80
N ALA A 18 11.21 14.02 19.89
CA ALA A 18 11.07 14.94 21.04
C ALA A 18 10.48 14.25 22.29
N ILE A 19 9.93 13.04 22.16
CA ILE A 19 9.30 12.30 23.27
C ILE A 19 10.37 11.48 24.01
N SER A 20 10.67 11.87 25.25
CA SER A 20 11.70 11.24 26.06
C SER A 20 11.28 9.88 26.66
N ASN A 21 10.00 9.71 27.00
CA ASN A 21 9.49 8.45 27.52
C ASN A 21 9.25 7.46 26.37
N ILE A 22 9.98 6.33 26.39
CA ILE A 22 9.95 5.33 25.33
C ILE A 22 8.55 4.71 25.16
N ASP A 23 7.87 4.39 26.25
CA ASP A 23 6.55 3.75 26.17
C ASP A 23 5.50 4.71 25.61
N VAL A 24 5.55 5.99 26.02
CA VAL A 24 4.70 7.05 25.46
C VAL A 24 4.99 7.26 23.98
N LYS A 25 6.27 7.29 23.57
CA LYS A 25 6.67 7.42 22.17
C LYS A 25 6.08 6.30 21.32
N LYS A 26 6.20 5.05 21.78
CA LYS A 26 5.69 3.87 21.06
C LYS A 26 4.17 3.92 20.94
N GLN A 27 3.48 4.27 22.03
CA GLN A 27 2.03 4.38 22.02
C GLN A 27 1.56 5.46 21.04
N GLN A 28 2.12 6.68 21.13
CA GLN A 28 1.75 7.76 20.21
C GLN A 28 2.08 7.45 18.75
N PHE A 29 3.15 6.69 18.49
CA PHE A 29 3.48 6.23 17.15
C PHE A 29 2.40 5.28 16.60
N PHE A 30 1.90 4.34 17.43
CA PHE A 30 0.82 3.45 17.03
C PHE A 30 -0.50 4.21 16.87
N ASP A 31 -0.89 5.01 17.86
CA ASP A 31 -2.14 5.80 17.83
C ASP A 31 -2.19 6.69 16.57
N TYR A 32 -1.07 7.29 16.19
CA TYR A 32 -0.99 8.13 15.00
C TYR A 32 -1.16 7.35 13.70
N LEU A 33 -0.64 6.13 13.62
CA LEU A 33 -0.65 5.34 12.39
C LEU A 33 -1.90 4.48 12.23
N GLU A 34 -2.55 4.09 13.32
CA GLU A 34 -3.72 3.20 13.32
C GLU A 34 -4.83 3.72 12.40
N ASP A 35 -5.19 5.00 12.51
CA ASP A 35 -6.20 5.62 11.65
C ASP A 35 -5.89 5.51 10.15
N TYR A 36 -4.61 5.64 9.76
CA TYR A 36 -4.21 5.52 8.35
C TYR A 36 -4.24 4.07 7.88
N VAL A 37 -3.86 3.13 8.74
CA VAL A 37 -3.88 1.70 8.45
C VAL A 37 -5.32 1.22 8.30
N ASP A 38 -6.22 1.64 9.18
CA ASP A 38 -7.63 1.30 9.14
C ASP A 38 -8.32 1.91 7.92
N SER A 39 -7.99 3.16 7.59
CA SER A 39 -8.49 3.82 6.37
C SER A 39 -8.08 3.06 5.10
N GLU A 40 -6.82 2.63 5.00
CA GLU A 40 -6.34 1.87 3.84
C GLU A 40 -6.95 0.46 3.78
N ASN A 41 -7.13 -0.20 4.94
CA ASN A 41 -7.86 -1.45 5.03
C ASN A 41 -9.31 -1.29 4.56
N GLN A 42 -10.01 -0.23 4.99
CA GLN A 42 -11.37 0.03 4.55
C GLN A 42 -11.45 0.28 3.04
N ARG A 43 -10.47 0.98 2.46
CA ARG A 43 -10.37 1.17 1.00
C ARG A 43 -10.25 -0.18 0.28
N LEU A 44 -9.43 -1.09 0.81
CA LEU A 44 -9.23 -2.43 0.24
C LEU A 44 -10.44 -3.33 0.41
N ILE A 45 -11.17 -3.23 1.53
CA ILE A 45 -12.45 -3.94 1.74
C ILE A 45 -13.43 -3.55 0.64
N ASN A 46 -13.65 -2.25 0.43
CA ASN A 46 -14.58 -1.77 -0.60
C ASN A 46 -14.15 -2.23 -2.00
N LEU A 47 -12.85 -2.13 -2.33
CA LEU A 47 -12.32 -2.59 -3.62
C LEU A 47 -12.52 -4.11 -3.80
N ARG A 48 -12.35 -4.89 -2.73
CA ARG A 48 -12.57 -6.34 -2.75
C ARG A 48 -14.05 -6.68 -2.94
N GLU A 49 -14.96 -5.95 -2.29
CA GLU A 49 -16.41 -6.15 -2.47
C GLU A 49 -16.84 -5.92 -3.93
N ASP A 50 -16.28 -4.90 -4.59
CA ASP A 50 -16.52 -4.67 -6.01
C ASP A 50 -16.01 -5.84 -6.88
N LEU A 51 -14.83 -6.38 -6.57
CA LEU A 51 -14.27 -7.56 -7.28
C LEU A 51 -15.12 -8.80 -7.04
N LEU A 52 -15.55 -9.07 -5.81
CA LEU A 52 -16.41 -10.20 -5.49
C LEU A 52 -17.78 -10.11 -6.17
N SER A 53 -18.30 -8.90 -6.35
CA SER A 53 -19.54 -8.68 -7.12
C SER A 53 -19.36 -9.06 -8.60
N LEU A 54 -18.21 -8.73 -9.21
CA LEU A 54 -17.90 -9.21 -10.56
C LEU A 54 -17.70 -10.74 -10.59
N ALA A 55 -17.14 -11.32 -9.52
CA ALA A 55 -16.91 -12.77 -9.47
C ALA A 55 -18.25 -13.52 -9.43
N ASP A 56 -19.22 -13.03 -8.66
CA ASP A 56 -20.59 -13.56 -8.64
C ASP A 56 -21.26 -13.44 -10.01
N MET A 57 -21.12 -12.30 -10.71
CA MET A 57 -21.62 -12.16 -12.09
C MET A 57 -21.02 -13.21 -13.03
N SER A 58 -19.70 -13.41 -12.97
CA SER A 58 -19.00 -14.40 -13.80
C SER A 58 -19.46 -15.83 -13.50
N GLN A 59 -19.68 -16.17 -12.22
CA GLN A 59 -20.16 -17.49 -11.80
C GLN A 59 -21.59 -17.78 -12.28
N ASN A 60 -22.40 -16.74 -12.50
CA ASN A 60 -23.75 -16.84 -13.03
C ASN A 60 -23.82 -16.65 -14.57
N ASP A 61 -22.70 -16.85 -15.27
CA ASP A 61 -22.57 -16.71 -16.73
C ASP A 61 -22.97 -15.31 -17.28
N VAL A 62 -22.88 -14.27 -16.44
CA VAL A 62 -23.15 -12.89 -16.83
C VAL A 62 -21.89 -12.22 -17.34
N ALA A 63 -21.89 -11.80 -18.61
CA ALA A 63 -20.77 -11.08 -19.22
C ALA A 63 -20.59 -9.68 -18.62
N PHE A 64 -19.34 -9.27 -18.43
CA PHE A 64 -18.98 -7.93 -17.98
C PHE A 64 -19.33 -6.87 -19.04
N SER A 65 -19.84 -5.74 -18.58
CA SER A 65 -20.00 -4.54 -19.39
C SER A 65 -18.64 -3.92 -19.72
N GLN A 66 -18.60 -3.09 -20.76
CA GLN A 66 -17.38 -2.33 -21.11
C GLN A 66 -16.89 -1.40 -19.98
N ARG A 67 -17.76 -1.02 -19.04
CA ARG A 67 -17.36 -0.23 -17.88
C ARG A 67 -16.63 -1.10 -16.86
N GLU A 68 -17.16 -2.30 -16.59
CA GLU A 68 -16.59 -3.26 -15.64
C GLU A 68 -15.26 -3.79 -16.15
N THR A 69 -15.17 -4.21 -17.42
CA THR A 69 -13.89 -4.64 -18.02
C THR A 69 -12.83 -3.53 -17.92
N ARG A 70 -13.17 -2.27 -18.27
CA ARG A 70 -12.20 -1.16 -18.15
C ARG A 70 -11.77 -0.88 -16.71
N TRP A 71 -12.70 -1.03 -15.77
CA TRP A 71 -12.37 -0.87 -14.35
C TRP A 71 -11.47 -2.01 -13.88
N LEU A 72 -11.79 -3.26 -14.22
CA LEU A 72 -11.00 -4.45 -13.89
C LEU A 72 -9.57 -4.34 -14.43
N LEU A 73 -9.41 -3.92 -15.68
CA LEU A 73 -8.09 -3.70 -16.30
C LEU A 73 -7.28 -2.62 -15.58
N LYS A 74 -7.93 -1.56 -15.08
CA LYS A 74 -7.26 -0.52 -14.31
C LYS A 74 -6.83 -1.01 -12.92
N VAL A 75 -7.64 -1.87 -12.30
CA VAL A 75 -7.24 -2.54 -11.04
C VAL A 75 -6.06 -3.47 -11.32
N ALA A 76 -6.14 -4.31 -12.36
CA ALA A 76 -5.06 -5.21 -12.79
C ALA A 76 -3.72 -4.47 -13.00
N GLU A 77 -3.74 -3.31 -13.67
CA GLU A 77 -2.57 -2.45 -13.84
C GLU A 77 -1.96 -2.01 -12.50
N THR A 78 -2.79 -1.62 -11.53
CA THR A 78 -2.35 -1.21 -10.18
C THR A 78 -1.65 -2.35 -9.43
N TYR A 79 -2.10 -3.59 -9.66
CA TYR A 79 -1.53 -4.81 -9.09
C TYR A 79 -0.50 -5.49 -10.01
N GLU A 80 0.02 -4.76 -11.00
CA GLU A 80 1.08 -5.19 -11.92
C GLU A 80 0.77 -6.54 -12.61
N LEU A 81 -0.51 -6.78 -12.93
CA LEU A 81 -0.94 -7.92 -13.72
C LEU A 81 -0.91 -7.56 -15.20
N ASP A 82 -0.24 -8.42 -15.98
CA ASP A 82 -0.17 -8.26 -17.43
C ASP A 82 -1.46 -8.73 -18.10
N SER A 83 -2.40 -7.79 -18.28
CA SER A 83 -3.70 -8.05 -18.89
C SER A 83 -3.63 -8.59 -20.32
N ALA A 84 -2.49 -8.54 -21.01
CA ALA A 84 -2.35 -9.15 -22.33
C ALA A 84 -2.25 -10.70 -22.26
N ASN A 85 -1.89 -11.24 -21.09
CA ASN A 85 -1.66 -12.67 -20.88
C ASN A 85 -2.77 -13.38 -20.11
N PHE A 86 -3.79 -12.65 -19.67
CA PHE A 86 -4.91 -13.18 -18.88
C PHE A 86 -6.24 -12.79 -19.51
N SER A 87 -7.21 -13.69 -19.43
CA SER A 87 -8.62 -13.34 -19.64
C SER A 87 -9.16 -12.48 -18.50
N ASP A 88 -10.29 -11.80 -18.73
CA ASP A 88 -10.98 -11.02 -17.69
C ASP A 88 -11.28 -11.88 -16.44
N VAL A 89 -11.62 -13.16 -16.62
CA VAL A 89 -11.91 -14.08 -15.51
C VAL A 89 -10.65 -14.42 -14.73
N GLU A 90 -9.54 -14.74 -15.40
CA GLU A 90 -8.26 -15.05 -14.72
C GLU A 90 -7.69 -13.81 -14.00
N LEU A 91 -7.83 -12.62 -14.59
CA LEU A 91 -7.48 -11.36 -13.91
C LEU A 91 -8.31 -11.18 -12.64
N LEU A 92 -9.61 -11.43 -12.71
CA LEU A 92 -10.51 -11.28 -11.59
C LEU A 92 -10.17 -12.24 -10.45
N GLU A 93 -9.91 -13.51 -10.76
CA GLU A 93 -9.51 -14.52 -9.78
C GLU A 93 -8.21 -14.12 -9.07
N GLU A 94 -7.18 -13.71 -9.82
CA GLU A 94 -5.91 -13.28 -9.24
C GLU A 94 -6.06 -11.97 -8.44
N LEU A 95 -6.92 -11.04 -8.87
CA LEU A 95 -7.21 -9.82 -8.11
C LEU A 95 -7.96 -10.12 -6.82
N VAL A 96 -8.91 -11.06 -6.81
CA VAL A 96 -9.57 -11.52 -5.58
C VAL A 96 -8.56 -12.18 -4.63
N LEU A 97 -7.45 -12.76 -5.11
CA LEU A 97 -6.38 -13.22 -4.22
C LEU A 97 -5.50 -12.06 -3.70
N ARG A 98 -5.19 -11.07 -4.55
CA ARG A 98 -4.26 -9.98 -4.22
C ARG A 98 -4.87 -8.87 -3.38
N VAL A 99 -6.10 -8.45 -3.68
CA VAL A 99 -6.76 -7.30 -3.06
C VAL A 99 -7.29 -7.70 -1.69
N ASP A 100 -6.42 -7.58 -0.69
CA ASP A 100 -6.79 -7.96 0.66
C ASP A 100 -6.15 -7.07 1.73
N VAL A 101 -6.84 -6.96 2.87
CA VAL A 101 -6.45 -6.22 4.07
C VAL A 101 -5.17 -6.79 4.69
N LEU A 102 -4.43 -5.94 5.38
CA LEU A 102 -3.30 -6.37 6.21
C LEU A 102 -3.67 -6.24 7.68
N PRO A 103 -3.31 -7.22 8.54
CA PRO A 103 -3.51 -7.08 9.98
C PRO A 103 -2.84 -5.79 10.48
N PRO A 104 -3.56 -4.91 11.21
CA PRO A 104 -2.99 -3.65 11.66
C PRO A 104 -1.69 -3.83 12.46
N SER A 105 -1.65 -4.86 13.32
CA SER A 105 -0.46 -5.21 14.10
C SER A 105 0.78 -5.50 13.24
N LEU A 106 0.62 -6.17 12.09
CA LEU A 106 1.71 -6.45 11.15
C LEU A 106 2.26 -5.13 10.57
N VAL A 107 1.36 -4.29 10.07
CA VAL A 107 1.74 -3.00 9.45
C VAL A 107 2.42 -2.08 10.45
N LEU A 108 1.84 -1.93 11.65
CA LEU A 108 2.38 -1.08 12.72
C LEU A 108 3.74 -1.57 13.22
N ALA A 109 3.92 -2.88 13.39
CA ALA A 109 5.21 -3.45 13.79
C ALA A 109 6.30 -3.21 12.74
N GLN A 110 5.98 -3.39 11.46
CA GLN A 110 6.92 -3.12 10.37
C GLN A 110 7.24 -1.63 10.25
N ALA A 111 6.22 -0.76 10.31
CA ALA A 111 6.45 0.68 10.33
C ALA A 111 7.36 1.09 11.49
N ALA A 112 7.15 0.55 12.69
CA ALA A 112 7.99 0.84 13.86
C ALA A 112 9.44 0.39 13.65
N ASN A 113 9.65 -0.82 13.10
CA ASN A 113 10.97 -1.37 12.85
C ASN A 113 11.72 -0.58 11.75
N GLU A 114 11.10 -0.39 10.60
CA GLU A 114 11.73 0.22 9.41
C GLU A 114 11.95 1.73 9.56
N SER A 115 11.08 2.43 10.28
CA SER A 115 11.18 3.88 10.48
C SER A 115 11.91 4.28 11.76
N ALA A 116 12.40 3.33 12.55
CA ALA A 116 12.90 3.55 13.91
C ALA A 116 11.91 4.38 14.75
N TRP A 117 10.66 3.91 14.83
CA TRP A 117 9.55 4.59 15.51
C TRP A 117 9.37 6.04 15.02
N GLY A 118 9.38 6.24 13.69
CA GLY A 118 9.15 7.52 13.02
C GLY A 118 10.34 8.49 13.02
N THR A 119 11.47 8.12 13.62
CA THR A 119 12.63 9.03 13.77
C THR A 119 13.72 8.86 12.71
N SER A 120 13.58 7.89 11.81
CA SER A 120 14.54 7.72 10.71
C SER A 120 14.54 8.94 9.79
N ARG A 121 15.70 9.23 9.19
CA ARG A 121 15.82 10.32 8.21
C ARG A 121 14.83 10.18 7.05
N PHE A 122 14.59 8.97 6.58
CA PHE A 122 13.68 8.74 5.45
C PHE A 122 12.20 8.92 5.84
N ALA A 123 11.83 8.60 7.07
CA ALA A 123 10.50 8.92 7.60
C ALA A 123 10.31 10.44 7.74
N LEU A 124 11.28 11.14 8.35
CA LEU A 124 11.19 12.58 8.60
C LEU A 124 11.27 13.43 7.33
N GLU A 125 12.23 13.14 6.44
CA GLU A 125 12.45 13.94 5.24
C GLU A 125 11.55 13.51 4.07
N GLY A 126 11.04 12.28 4.07
CA GLY A 126 10.40 11.68 2.90
C GLY A 126 9.08 10.95 3.15
N ASN A 127 8.53 11.02 4.37
CA ASN A 127 7.33 10.28 4.79
C ASN A 127 7.41 8.76 4.55
N ASN A 128 8.62 8.21 4.35
CA ASN A 128 8.80 6.81 3.98
C ASN A 128 8.99 5.95 5.23
N LEU A 129 7.90 5.39 5.72
CA LEU A 129 7.87 4.60 6.96
C LEU A 129 8.40 3.17 6.78
N PHE A 130 8.54 2.70 5.54
CA PHE A 130 8.80 1.29 5.22
C PHE A 130 10.08 1.09 4.39
N GLY A 131 10.90 2.13 4.23
CA GLY A 131 12.15 2.07 3.47
C GLY A 131 11.98 1.76 1.97
N GLN A 132 10.82 2.06 1.39
CA GLN A 132 10.49 1.71 0.00
C GLN A 132 11.45 2.38 -1.00
N TRP A 133 11.97 1.60 -1.95
CA TRP A 133 12.88 2.10 -2.97
C TRP A 133 12.13 2.60 -4.21
N CYS A 134 12.80 3.47 -4.97
CA CYS A 134 12.41 3.85 -6.32
C CYS A 134 13.68 3.94 -7.19
N PHE A 135 13.51 3.83 -8.50
CA PHE A 135 14.62 3.60 -9.44
C PHE A 135 14.76 4.69 -10.51
N GLU A 136 13.96 5.75 -10.43
CA GLU A 136 14.06 6.94 -11.27
C GLU A 136 14.93 7.99 -10.56
N GLU A 137 15.80 8.68 -11.29
CA GLU A 137 16.64 9.71 -10.68
C GLU A 137 15.78 10.86 -10.14
N GLY A 138 15.97 11.22 -8.87
CA GLY A 138 15.20 12.29 -8.21
C GLY A 138 13.83 11.87 -7.67
N CYS A 139 13.49 10.58 -7.70
CA CYS A 139 12.24 10.08 -7.13
C CYS A 139 12.20 10.08 -5.59
N GLY A 140 13.34 10.31 -4.93
CA GLY A 140 13.41 10.23 -3.48
C GLY A 140 14.68 10.81 -2.87
N ILE A 141 15.21 10.07 -1.90
CA ILE A 141 16.32 10.47 -1.06
C ILE A 141 17.46 9.49 -1.30
N VAL A 142 18.60 10.00 -1.78
CA VAL A 142 19.80 9.19 -1.99
C VAL A 142 20.32 8.66 -0.64
N PRO A 143 20.53 7.33 -0.49
CA PRO A 143 21.13 6.77 0.70
C PRO A 143 22.60 7.19 0.86
N ARG A 144 23.00 7.59 2.08
CA ARG A 144 24.39 7.97 2.38
C ARG A 144 25.40 6.83 2.15
N ARG A 145 24.96 5.58 2.23
CA ARG A 145 25.78 4.37 2.07
C ARG A 145 25.27 3.51 0.91
N ARG A 146 25.04 4.12 -0.25
CA ARG A 146 24.65 3.39 -1.47
C ARG A 146 25.87 2.69 -2.08
N SER A 147 25.72 1.41 -2.43
CA SER A 147 26.76 0.65 -3.13
C SER A 147 27.15 1.32 -4.45
N ARG A 148 28.42 1.22 -4.83
CA ARG A 148 28.91 1.78 -6.09
C ARG A 148 28.14 1.17 -7.27
N GLY A 149 27.57 2.03 -8.11
CA GLY A 149 26.80 1.62 -9.31
C GLY A 149 25.31 1.38 -9.07
N ALA A 150 24.83 1.36 -7.82
CA ALA A 150 23.40 1.32 -7.58
C ALA A 150 22.76 2.68 -7.93
N THR A 151 21.58 2.64 -8.57
CA THR A 151 20.82 3.82 -9.00
C THR A 151 19.60 4.09 -8.13
N HIS A 152 19.21 3.15 -7.26
CA HIS A 152 18.04 3.32 -6.40
C HIS A 152 18.17 4.49 -5.44
N GLU A 153 17.01 5.06 -5.11
CA GLU A 153 16.79 6.04 -4.06
C GLU A 153 15.73 5.49 -3.08
N VAL A 154 15.64 6.07 -1.89
CA VAL A 154 14.53 5.78 -0.98
C VAL A 154 13.40 6.75 -1.29
N LYS A 155 12.26 6.22 -1.74
CA LYS A 155 11.14 6.99 -2.27
C LYS A 155 10.70 8.09 -1.31
N ARG A 156 10.42 9.28 -1.85
CA ARG A 156 9.75 10.36 -1.12
C ARG A 156 8.25 10.23 -1.40
N PHE A 157 7.45 10.35 -0.35
CA PHE A 157 5.99 10.38 -0.44
C PHE A 157 5.46 11.74 -0.04
N ASP A 158 4.41 12.17 -0.73
CA ASP A 158 3.72 13.44 -0.43
C ASP A 158 3.06 13.42 0.95
N SER A 159 2.68 12.23 1.45
CA SER A 159 2.06 12.05 2.76
C SER A 159 2.37 10.69 3.38
N VAL A 160 2.16 10.58 4.70
CA VAL A 160 2.19 9.30 5.44
C VAL A 160 1.19 8.30 4.86
N ALA A 161 -0.02 8.75 4.52
CA ALA A 161 -1.04 7.93 3.87
C ALA A 161 -0.53 7.35 2.53
N GLY A 162 0.17 8.16 1.72
CA GLY A 162 0.79 7.70 0.47
C GLY A 162 1.85 6.62 0.67
N SER A 163 2.67 6.74 1.72
CA SER A 163 3.64 5.70 2.07
C SER A 163 2.97 4.41 2.51
N ILE A 164 1.90 4.49 3.31
CA ILE A 164 1.11 3.33 3.76
C ILE A 164 0.43 2.66 2.57
N SER A 165 -0.25 3.41 1.71
CA SER A 165 -0.91 2.82 0.54
C SER A 165 0.08 2.12 -0.41
N ALA A 166 1.24 2.72 -0.64
CA ALA A 166 2.29 2.08 -1.44
C ALA A 166 2.85 0.81 -0.79
N TYR A 167 2.98 0.80 0.54
CA TYR A 167 3.40 -0.38 1.29
C TYR A 167 2.37 -1.51 1.16
N PHE A 168 1.08 -1.21 1.34
CA PHE A 168 -0.02 -2.15 1.14
C PHE A 168 -0.02 -2.72 -0.28
N ASN A 169 0.12 -1.86 -1.30
CA ASN A 169 0.21 -2.30 -2.68
C ASN A 169 1.40 -3.25 -2.90
N ASN A 170 2.58 -2.92 -2.36
CA ASN A 170 3.76 -3.78 -2.49
C ASN A 170 3.53 -5.18 -1.89
N ILE A 171 2.92 -5.29 -0.71
CA ILE A 171 2.58 -6.59 -0.11
C ILE A 171 1.57 -7.35 -0.97
N ASN A 172 0.56 -6.64 -1.49
CA ASN A 172 -0.50 -7.23 -2.29
C ASN A 172 -0.10 -7.55 -3.74
N THR A 173 1.04 -7.03 -4.22
CA THR A 173 1.46 -7.17 -5.61
C THR A 173 2.74 -7.98 -5.77
N ASN A 174 3.80 -7.62 -5.05
CA ASN A 174 5.14 -8.14 -5.32
C ASN A 174 5.23 -9.66 -5.11
N GLN A 175 5.88 -10.36 -6.04
CA GLN A 175 5.99 -11.81 -6.05
C GLN A 175 6.61 -12.38 -4.76
N SER A 176 7.49 -11.62 -4.10
CA SER A 176 8.13 -12.03 -2.85
C SER A 176 7.14 -12.26 -1.70
N TYR A 177 5.94 -11.67 -1.79
CA TYR A 177 4.88 -11.83 -0.79
C TYR A 177 3.78 -12.81 -1.24
N LYS A 178 3.97 -13.56 -2.33
CA LYS A 178 2.99 -14.54 -2.81
C LYS A 178 2.50 -15.48 -1.70
N TYR A 179 3.44 -16.07 -0.96
CA TYR A 179 3.10 -16.98 0.14
C TYR A 179 2.26 -16.30 1.25
N LEU A 180 2.55 -15.03 1.57
CA LEU A 180 1.74 -14.28 2.54
C LEU A 180 0.32 -14.03 2.02
N ARG A 181 0.15 -13.80 0.71
CA ARG A 181 -1.18 -13.63 0.10
C ARG A 181 -1.98 -14.93 0.14
N GLU A 182 -1.36 -16.05 -0.21
CA GLU A 182 -1.96 -17.38 -0.12
C GLU A 182 -2.39 -17.68 1.32
N LEU A 183 -1.50 -17.48 2.30
CA LEU A 183 -1.82 -17.69 3.71
C LEU A 183 -3.02 -16.83 4.17
N ARG A 184 -3.09 -15.55 3.76
CA ARG A 184 -4.24 -14.70 4.11
C ARG A 184 -5.54 -15.18 3.48
N ALA A 185 -5.48 -15.68 2.24
CA ALA A 185 -6.65 -16.25 1.58
C ALA A 185 -7.15 -17.50 2.30
N ASP A 186 -6.25 -18.42 2.67
CA ASP A 186 -6.58 -19.63 3.44
C ASP A 186 -7.25 -19.30 4.78
N MET A 187 -6.82 -18.22 5.45
CA MET A 187 -7.39 -17.79 6.74
C MET A 187 -8.79 -17.17 6.63
N ARG A 188 -9.32 -16.95 5.41
CA ARG A 188 -10.68 -16.46 5.18
C ARG A 188 -11.71 -17.57 5.06
N GLU A 189 -11.27 -18.82 4.86
CA GLU A 189 -12.09 -20.04 4.81
C GLU A 189 -12.31 -20.63 6.21
#